data_AF-A0A6M1R128-F1
#
_entry.id   AF-A0A6M1R128-F1
#
_cell.length_a   1.000
_cell.length_b   1.000
_cell.length_c   1.000
_cell.angle_alpha   90.00
_cell.angle_beta   90.00
_cell.angle_gamma   90.00
#
_symmetry.space_group_name_H-M   'P 1'
#
loop_
_entity.id
_entity.type
_entity.pdbx_description
1 polymer ?
#
loop_
_entity_poly.entity_id
_entity_poly.type
_entity_poly.pdbx_seq_one_letter_code
_entity_poly.pdbx_strand_id
1 'polypeptide(L)'
;MRLTVIGCSGSYPGPDSPASCYLVEADDAEGRTWRIVLDMGNGALGVLQRYVDPLLIDAVLLSHLHADHCVDMTSYYVLRKWHPTGPQPPIPVYGPKGTGRRLAKAYDLPKRPGMREEFAFSTYTGPINLGPFVITPTAVEHPVDAYGLRIEAHGKVLAYSGDTAETEALLDIATDADLFLCEAAFRDGVENPPGVHITGVHAGEYATKAHVKKLVVTHVPPWHDSADALREARSAYEGPTELAATGSIYEI
;
A
#
# COMPACT_ATOMS: atom_id res chain seq x y z
N MET A 1 16.29 -4.13 0.60
CA MET A 1 14.89 -4.00 1.09
C MET A 1 14.04 -4.93 0.25
N ARG A 2 13.00 -5.58 0.77
CA ARG A 2 12.19 -6.55 0.01
C ARG A 2 10.72 -6.18 0.05
N LEU A 3 10.07 -6.19 -1.11
CA LEU A 3 8.63 -6.03 -1.28
C LEU A 3 8.00 -7.36 -1.69
N THR A 4 6.95 -7.80 -0.99
CA THR A 4 6.10 -8.92 -1.39
C THR A 4 4.69 -8.42 -1.65
N VAL A 5 4.15 -8.70 -2.83
CA VAL A 5 2.77 -8.35 -3.17
C VAL A 5 1.83 -9.35 -2.52
N ILE A 6 1.02 -8.90 -1.57
CA ILE A 6 0.00 -9.74 -0.92
C ILE A 6 -1.30 -9.64 -1.72
N GLY A 7 -1.72 -8.42 -2.05
CA GLY A 7 -2.87 -8.12 -2.89
C GLY A 7 -2.62 -6.89 -3.74
N CYS A 8 -3.09 -6.94 -4.99
CA CYS A 8 -2.90 -5.90 -5.99
C CYS A 8 -4.15 -5.62 -6.83
N SER A 9 -5.30 -6.20 -6.46
CA SER A 9 -6.58 -5.92 -7.14
C SER A 9 -7.10 -4.53 -6.76
N GLY A 10 -7.47 -3.72 -7.76
CA GLY A 10 -8.03 -2.39 -7.54
C GLY A 10 -9.52 -2.43 -7.20
N SER A 11 -10.00 -1.46 -6.40
CA SER A 11 -11.40 -1.26 -5.99
C SER A 11 -12.05 -2.33 -5.10
N TYR A 12 -11.76 -3.62 -5.34
CA TYR A 12 -12.31 -4.77 -4.61
C TYR A 12 -11.49 -6.03 -4.96
N PRO A 13 -11.58 -7.14 -4.18
CA PRO A 13 -10.76 -8.31 -4.46
C PRO A 13 -11.22 -9.00 -5.74
N GLY A 14 -10.25 -9.36 -6.57
CA GLY A 14 -10.46 -10.17 -7.77
C GLY A 14 -10.41 -11.67 -7.47
N PRO A 15 -10.72 -12.52 -8.47
CA PRO A 15 -10.64 -13.97 -8.31
C PRO A 15 -9.21 -14.46 -8.01
N ASP A 16 -8.19 -13.74 -8.50
CA ASP A 16 -6.79 -14.16 -8.42
C ASP A 16 -5.96 -13.38 -7.38
N SER A 17 -6.49 -12.28 -6.84
CA SER A 17 -5.77 -11.41 -5.92
C SER A 17 -6.72 -10.72 -4.93
N PRO A 18 -6.39 -10.68 -3.62
CA PRO A 18 -7.08 -9.77 -2.71
C PRO A 18 -6.83 -8.31 -3.11
N ALA A 19 -7.54 -7.40 -2.46
CA ALA A 19 -7.30 -5.98 -2.65
C ALA A 19 -5.95 -5.53 -2.05
N SER A 20 -5.58 -4.28 -2.29
CA SER A 20 -4.27 -3.68 -1.94
C SER A 20 -3.73 -4.10 -0.58
N CYS A 21 -2.58 -4.77 -0.60
CA CYS A 21 -1.78 -5.10 0.56
C CYS A 21 -0.37 -5.49 0.12
N TYR A 22 0.64 -4.90 0.75
CA TYR A 22 2.03 -5.11 0.38
C TYR A 22 2.90 -5.26 1.63
N LEU A 23 3.64 -6.35 1.73
CA LEU A 23 4.57 -6.60 2.83
C LEU A 23 5.95 -6.07 2.44
N VAL A 24 6.53 -5.21 3.27
CA VAL A 24 7.88 -4.69 3.09
C VAL A 24 8.77 -5.11 4.25
N GLU A 25 9.93 -5.65 3.92
CA GLU A 25 10.89 -6.19 4.88
C GLU A 25 12.29 -5.59 4.68
N ALA A 26 12.98 -5.34 5.79
CA ALA A 26 14.39 -4.96 5.79
C ALA A 26 15.02 -5.32 7.14
N ASP A 27 16.28 -5.73 7.11
CA ASP A 27 17.04 -6.03 8.32
C ASP A 27 17.62 -4.73 8.91
N ASP A 28 17.71 -4.63 10.23
CA ASP A 28 18.49 -3.58 10.89
C ASP A 28 19.98 -3.94 11.03
N ALA A 29 20.76 -3.07 11.65
CA ALA A 29 22.20 -3.26 11.81
C ALA A 29 22.54 -4.47 12.70
N GLU A 30 21.62 -4.86 13.57
CA GLU A 30 21.72 -6.01 14.47
C GLU A 30 21.23 -7.32 13.82
N GLY A 31 20.74 -7.27 12.58
CA GLY A 31 20.27 -8.43 11.82
C GLY A 31 18.83 -8.86 12.13
N ARG A 32 18.03 -8.03 12.81
CA ARG A 32 16.60 -8.27 13.00
C ARG A 32 15.84 -7.81 11.77
N THR A 33 15.04 -8.69 11.19
CA THR A 33 14.11 -8.33 10.12
C THR A 33 12.90 -7.57 10.66
N TRP A 34 12.76 -6.32 10.21
CA TRP A 34 11.57 -5.49 10.41
C TRP A 34 10.57 -5.71 9.29
N ARG A 35 9.28 -5.67 9.64
CA ARG A 35 8.16 -5.98 8.73
C ARG A 35 7.06 -4.94 8.84
N ILE A 36 6.87 -4.18 7.78
CA ILE A 36 5.76 -3.24 7.67
C ILE A 36 4.79 -3.71 6.59
N VAL A 37 3.52 -3.40 6.78
CA VAL A 37 2.49 -3.66 5.77
C VAL A 37 1.94 -2.34 5.26
N LEU A 38 1.95 -2.17 3.94
CA LEU A 38 1.29 -1.07 3.24
C LEU A 38 -0.10 -1.54 2.82
N ASP A 39 -1.13 -0.91 3.36
CA ASP A 39 -2.55 -1.26 3.20
C ASP A 39 -2.94 -2.68 3.63
N MET A 40 -4.23 -2.85 3.92
CA MET A 40 -4.82 -4.10 4.40
C MET A 40 -6.24 -4.23 3.84
N GLY A 41 -6.30 -4.38 2.52
CA GLY A 41 -7.53 -4.55 1.74
C GLY A 41 -8.26 -5.87 1.95
N ASN A 42 -9.47 -5.97 1.41
CA ASN A 42 -10.31 -7.18 1.50
C ASN A 42 -9.55 -8.47 1.14
N GLY A 43 -9.55 -9.44 2.07
CA GLY A 43 -8.96 -10.76 1.89
C GLY A 43 -7.43 -10.82 2.05
N ALA A 44 -6.78 -9.67 2.25
CA ALA A 44 -5.34 -9.58 2.38
C ALA A 44 -4.78 -10.37 3.58
N LEU A 45 -5.47 -10.36 4.73
CA LEU A 45 -4.94 -11.03 5.93
C LEU A 45 -4.80 -12.54 5.73
N GLY A 46 -5.71 -13.15 4.96
CA GLY A 46 -5.66 -14.58 4.64
C GLY A 46 -4.44 -14.93 3.78
N VAL A 47 -4.12 -14.08 2.80
CA VAL A 47 -2.97 -14.29 1.90
C VAL A 47 -1.65 -13.93 2.60
N LEU A 48 -1.63 -12.88 3.42
CA LEU A 48 -0.45 -12.44 4.20
C LEU A 48 0.17 -13.57 5.01
N GLN A 49 -0.66 -14.42 5.63
CA GLN A 49 -0.25 -15.57 6.45
C GLN A 49 0.60 -16.60 5.69
N ARG A 50 0.60 -16.60 4.35
CA ARG A 50 1.48 -17.47 3.55
C ARG A 50 2.94 -17.02 3.56
N TYR A 51 3.18 -15.75 3.85
CA TYR A 51 4.49 -15.10 3.72
C TYR A 51 5.08 -14.73 5.09
N VAL A 52 4.22 -14.43 6.07
CA VAL A 52 4.66 -14.04 7.42
C VAL A 52 3.60 -14.40 8.45
N ASP A 53 4.02 -14.78 9.65
CA ASP A 53 3.14 -14.78 10.82
C ASP A 53 2.67 -13.33 11.10
N PRO A 54 1.35 -13.04 11.06
CA PRO A 54 0.85 -11.69 11.31
C PRO A 54 1.23 -11.12 12.69
N LEU A 55 1.65 -11.95 13.66
CA LEU A 55 2.14 -11.46 14.95
C LEU A 55 3.55 -10.85 14.86
N LEU A 56 4.30 -11.10 13.79
CA LEU A 56 5.63 -10.55 13.54
C LEU A 56 5.62 -9.23 12.77
N ILE A 57 4.44 -8.71 12.42
CA ILE A 57 4.31 -7.38 11.79
C ILE A 57 4.59 -6.29 12.82
N ASP A 58 5.50 -5.38 12.47
CA ASP A 58 5.93 -4.27 13.31
C ASP A 58 5.03 -3.05 13.19
N ALA A 59 4.46 -2.79 12.01
CA ALA A 59 3.52 -1.69 11.81
C ALA A 59 2.65 -1.90 10.55
N VAL A 60 1.51 -1.23 10.54
CA VAL A 60 0.67 -1.08 9.35
C VAL A 60 0.60 0.39 8.94
N LEU A 61 0.73 0.67 7.65
CA LEU A 61 0.61 1.98 7.04
C LEU A 61 -0.53 1.95 6.04
N LEU A 62 -1.61 2.67 6.33
CA LEU A 62 -2.76 2.79 5.45
C LEU A 62 -2.60 4.04 4.61
N SER A 63 -2.63 3.91 3.28
CA SER A 63 -2.58 5.03 2.34
C SER A 63 -3.83 5.90 2.50
N HIS A 64 -5.00 5.26 2.55
CA HIS A 64 -6.29 5.91 2.75
C HIS A 64 -7.34 4.95 3.34
N LEU A 65 -8.61 5.37 3.39
CA LEU A 65 -9.67 4.71 4.17
C LEU A 65 -10.81 4.09 3.34
N HIS A 66 -10.59 3.86 2.04
CA HIS A 66 -11.46 2.98 1.27
C HIS A 66 -11.31 1.52 1.72
N ALA A 67 -12.36 0.73 1.48
CA ALA A 67 -12.48 -0.60 2.08
C ALA A 67 -11.39 -1.56 1.56
N ASP A 68 -11.11 -1.48 0.27
CA ASP A 68 -10.08 -2.21 -0.47
C ASP A 68 -8.65 -1.86 -0.07
N HIS A 69 -8.45 -0.90 0.84
CA HIS A 69 -7.15 -0.56 1.41
C HIS A 69 -7.06 -0.78 2.93
N CYS A 70 -8.16 -1.01 3.64
CA CYS A 70 -8.10 -1.05 5.11
C CYS A 70 -9.04 -2.01 5.82
N VAL A 71 -10.04 -2.59 5.14
CA VAL A 71 -11.12 -3.27 5.86
C VAL A 71 -10.68 -4.58 6.52
N ASP A 72 -9.63 -5.25 6.03
CA ASP A 72 -9.11 -6.46 6.67
C ASP A 72 -8.38 -6.17 7.99
N MET A 73 -8.13 -4.89 8.33
CA MET A 73 -7.76 -4.52 9.71
C MET A 73 -8.82 -4.96 10.73
N THR A 74 -10.08 -5.12 10.30
CA THR A 74 -11.15 -5.65 11.15
C THR A 74 -10.96 -7.14 11.48
N SER A 75 -10.52 -7.93 10.50
CA SER A 75 -10.10 -9.32 10.69
C SER A 75 -8.81 -9.40 11.51
N TYR A 76 -7.88 -8.46 11.29
CA TYR A 76 -6.62 -8.42 12.02
C TYR A 76 -6.83 -8.06 13.49
N TYR A 77 -7.79 -7.18 13.79
CA TYR A 77 -8.28 -6.93 15.14
C TYR A 77 -8.72 -8.22 15.83
N VAL A 78 -9.50 -9.07 15.16
CA VAL A 78 -9.95 -10.36 15.74
C VAL A 78 -8.75 -11.25 16.04
N LEU A 79 -7.83 -11.38 15.08
CA LEU A 79 -6.60 -12.16 15.25
C LEU A 79 -5.82 -11.70 16.48
N ARG A 80 -5.61 -10.38 16.67
CA ARG A 80 -4.83 -9.86 17.80
C ARG A 80 -5.57 -9.90 19.13
N LYS A 81 -6.88 -9.63 19.16
CA LYS A 81 -7.67 -9.60 20.40
C LYS A 81 -7.94 -10.98 20.96
N TRP A 82 -8.25 -11.93 20.08
CA TRP A 82 -8.73 -13.27 20.43
C TRP A 82 -7.74 -14.38 20.09
N HIS A 83 -6.46 -14.04 19.95
CA HIS A 83 -5.42 -15.03 19.68
C HIS A 83 -5.40 -16.13 20.76
N PRO A 84 -5.11 -17.41 20.42
CA PRO A 84 -5.09 -18.51 21.40
C PRO A 84 -4.13 -18.33 22.58
N THR A 85 -3.08 -17.52 22.42
CA THR A 85 -2.14 -17.18 23.51
C THR A 85 -2.55 -15.94 24.32
N GLY A 86 -3.75 -15.41 24.08
CA GLY A 86 -4.30 -14.23 24.73
C GLY A 86 -4.20 -12.96 23.87
N PRO A 87 -4.73 -11.82 24.36
CA PRO A 87 -4.65 -10.54 23.67
C PRO A 87 -3.20 -10.13 23.39
N GLN A 88 -2.93 -9.74 22.14
CA GLN A 88 -1.59 -9.38 21.70
C GLN A 88 -1.29 -7.90 21.96
N PRO A 89 -0.02 -7.52 22.22
CA PRO A 89 0.36 -6.12 22.41
C PRO A 89 -0.04 -5.24 21.22
N PRO A 90 -0.36 -3.95 21.42
CA PRO A 90 -0.72 -3.09 20.31
C PRO A 90 0.46 -2.83 19.38
N ILE A 91 0.20 -2.85 18.07
CA ILE A 91 1.18 -2.40 17.07
C ILE A 91 0.84 -1.01 16.53
N PRO A 92 1.83 -0.20 16.11
CA PRO A 92 1.59 1.04 15.39
C PRO A 92 0.74 0.84 14.13
N VAL A 93 -0.25 1.72 13.95
CA VAL A 93 -1.01 1.85 12.70
C VAL A 93 -1.02 3.31 12.29
N TYR A 94 -0.39 3.62 11.17
CA TYR A 94 -0.36 4.95 10.58
C TYR A 94 -1.40 5.05 9.47
N GLY A 95 -2.03 6.21 9.34
CA GLY A 95 -3.02 6.45 8.29
C GLY A 95 -3.63 7.84 8.37
N PRO A 96 -4.62 8.17 7.52
CA PRO A 96 -5.30 9.45 7.58
C PRO A 96 -6.01 9.71 8.91
N LYS A 97 -6.37 10.97 9.13
CA LYS A 97 -7.13 11.38 10.30
C LYS A 97 -8.44 10.60 10.39
N GLY A 98 -8.69 10.00 11.55
CA GLY A 98 -9.92 9.25 11.79
C GLY A 98 -9.85 7.75 11.51
N THR A 99 -8.67 7.22 11.10
CA THR A 99 -8.41 5.77 10.92
C THR A 99 -9.06 4.90 11.99
N GLY A 100 -8.68 5.07 13.27
CA GLY A 100 -9.23 4.25 14.35
C GLY A 100 -10.76 4.39 14.56
N ARG A 101 -11.37 5.52 14.16
CA ARG A 101 -12.84 5.68 14.19
C ARG A 101 -13.50 4.93 13.04
N ARG A 102 -12.93 5.04 11.84
CA ARG A 102 -13.43 4.36 10.63
C ARG A 102 -13.40 2.85 10.80
N LEU A 103 -12.31 2.29 11.32
CA LEU A 103 -12.14 0.86 11.54
C LEU A 103 -13.04 0.34 12.68
N ALA A 104 -13.12 1.07 13.80
CA ALA A 104 -14.06 0.74 14.87
C ALA A 104 -15.51 0.69 14.34
N LYS A 105 -15.93 1.66 13.52
CA LYS A 105 -17.26 1.67 12.90
C LYS A 105 -17.44 0.50 11.92
N ALA A 106 -16.40 0.13 11.16
CA ALA A 106 -16.47 -0.97 10.20
C ALA A 106 -16.74 -2.32 10.87
N TYR A 107 -16.23 -2.53 12.09
CA TYR A 107 -16.43 -3.75 12.89
C TYR A 107 -17.60 -3.63 13.89
N ASP A 108 -18.34 -2.52 13.91
CA ASP A 108 -19.41 -2.27 14.88
C ASP A 108 -18.94 -2.18 16.35
N LEU A 109 -17.83 -1.46 16.58
CA LEU A 109 -17.32 -1.15 17.92
C LEU A 109 -17.69 0.28 18.36
N PRO A 110 -17.80 0.51 19.69
CA PRO A 110 -17.87 1.88 20.20
C PRO A 110 -16.61 2.66 19.82
N LYS A 111 -16.73 3.99 19.74
CA LYS A 111 -15.60 4.88 19.42
C LYS A 111 -14.42 4.71 20.39
N ARG A 112 -14.70 4.38 21.66
CA ARG A 112 -13.72 4.09 22.71
C ARG A 112 -14.13 2.84 23.50
N PRO A 113 -13.19 1.90 23.78
CA PRO A 113 -11.80 1.94 23.32
C PRO A 113 -11.68 1.80 21.78
N GLY A 114 -12.68 1.20 21.12
CA GLY A 114 -12.60 0.85 19.71
C GLY A 114 -11.60 -0.28 19.53
N MET A 115 -10.66 -0.11 18.61
CA MET A 115 -9.54 -1.05 18.39
C MET A 115 -8.22 -0.59 19.00
N ARG A 116 -8.26 0.29 20.02
CA ARG A 116 -7.05 0.92 20.59
C ARG A 116 -6.26 0.04 21.56
N GLU A 117 -6.80 -1.10 21.91
CA GLU A 117 -6.10 -2.09 22.74
C GLU A 117 -5.18 -2.95 21.86
N GLU A 118 -5.51 -3.09 20.57
CA GLU A 118 -4.81 -3.90 19.58
C GLU A 118 -3.97 -3.05 18.61
N PHE A 119 -4.32 -1.78 18.42
CA PHE A 119 -3.66 -0.88 17.48
C PHE A 119 -3.41 0.51 18.06
N ALA A 120 -2.17 0.97 17.98
CA ALA A 120 -1.76 2.32 18.32
C ALA A 120 -1.86 3.23 17.10
N PHE A 121 -3.02 3.87 16.92
CA PHE A 121 -3.31 4.71 15.75
C PHE A 121 -2.60 6.07 15.80
N SER A 122 -1.88 6.39 14.73
CA SER A 122 -1.21 7.68 14.48
C SER A 122 -1.65 8.28 13.15
N THR A 123 -1.81 9.59 13.09
CA THR A 123 -2.10 10.31 11.83
C THR A 123 -0.80 10.71 11.15
N TYR A 124 -0.75 10.71 9.82
CA TYR A 124 0.39 11.26 9.09
C TYR A 124 0.55 12.76 9.37
N THR A 125 1.69 13.13 9.92
CA THR A 125 2.05 14.54 10.19
C THR A 125 3.47 14.88 9.73
N GLY A 126 4.17 13.92 9.10
CA GLY A 126 5.57 14.04 8.67
C GLY A 126 6.23 12.67 8.56
N PRO A 127 7.56 12.64 8.34
CA PRO A 127 8.32 11.40 8.24
C PRO A 127 8.24 10.54 9.51
N ILE A 128 8.22 9.23 9.31
CA ILE A 128 8.15 8.20 10.35
C ILE A 128 9.45 7.40 10.31
N ASN A 129 10.11 7.26 11.46
CA ASN A 129 11.25 6.37 11.62
C ASN A 129 10.78 5.08 12.30
N LEU A 130 10.99 3.93 11.65
CA LEU A 130 10.62 2.63 12.18
C LEU A 130 11.70 1.61 11.82
N GLY A 131 12.55 1.27 12.80
CA GLY A 131 13.69 0.38 12.56
C GLY A 131 14.59 0.93 11.45
N PRO A 132 14.89 0.15 10.39
CA PRO A 132 15.71 0.59 9.27
C PRO A 132 14.97 1.51 8.27
N PHE A 133 13.66 1.70 8.44
CA PHE A 133 12.84 2.46 7.51
C PHE A 133 12.70 3.93 7.90
N VAL A 134 12.87 4.81 6.93
CA VAL A 134 12.34 6.17 6.92
C VAL A 134 11.18 6.20 5.94
N ILE A 135 9.97 6.48 6.44
CA ILE A 135 8.76 6.55 5.62
C ILE A 135 8.26 7.98 5.57
N THR A 136 8.18 8.55 4.37
CA THR A 136 7.66 9.90 4.12
C THR A 136 6.31 9.81 3.42
N PRO A 137 5.20 10.10 4.13
CA PRO A 137 3.88 10.19 3.52
C PRO A 137 3.70 11.56 2.85
N THR A 138 3.20 11.56 1.62
CA THR A 138 2.88 12.76 0.86
C THR A 138 1.41 12.71 0.44
N ALA A 139 0.66 13.78 0.70
CA ALA A 139 -0.75 13.85 0.29
C ALA A 139 -0.85 13.80 -1.24
N VAL A 140 -1.81 13.03 -1.74
CA VAL A 140 -2.07 12.86 -3.18
C VAL A 140 -3.53 13.24 -3.51
N GLU A 141 -3.87 13.30 -4.79
CA GLU A 141 -5.20 13.77 -5.23
C GLU A 141 -6.20 12.62 -5.28
N HIS A 142 -7.13 12.56 -4.32
CA HIS A 142 -8.15 11.52 -4.26
C HIS A 142 -9.40 12.04 -3.50
N PRO A 143 -10.60 11.46 -3.65
CA PRO A 143 -11.83 11.98 -3.04
C PRO A 143 -11.86 11.98 -1.50
N VAL A 144 -10.89 11.34 -0.86
CA VAL A 144 -10.67 11.32 0.59
C VAL A 144 -9.20 11.63 0.88
N ASP A 145 -8.88 11.99 2.14
CA ASP A 145 -7.49 12.11 2.58
C ASP A 145 -6.71 10.83 2.22
N ALA A 146 -5.80 10.95 1.25
CA ALA A 146 -5.00 9.85 0.72
C ALA A 146 -3.54 10.27 0.59
N TYR A 147 -2.66 9.26 0.70
CA TYR A 147 -1.22 9.47 0.74
C TYR A 147 -0.51 8.44 -0.11
N GLY A 148 0.43 8.91 -0.93
CA GLY A 148 1.52 8.10 -1.43
C GLY A 148 2.64 8.06 -0.39
N LEU A 149 3.43 6.98 -0.42
CA LEU A 149 4.48 6.72 0.56
C LEU A 149 5.82 6.55 -0.15
N ARG A 150 6.82 7.30 0.30
CA ARG A 150 8.23 7.04 -0.02
C ARG A 150 8.86 6.29 1.16
N ILE A 151 9.35 5.07 0.92
CA ILE A 151 9.98 4.22 1.92
C ILE A 151 11.46 4.07 1.58
N GLU A 152 12.31 4.51 2.51
CA GLU A 152 13.75 4.49 2.35
C GLU A 152 14.39 3.59 3.41
N ALA A 153 15.28 2.70 2.97
CA ALA A 153 16.08 1.86 3.86
C ALA A 153 17.40 1.50 3.16
N HIS A 154 18.53 1.60 3.84
CA HIS A 154 19.85 1.21 3.32
C HIS A 154 20.22 1.88 1.98
N GLY A 155 19.82 3.14 1.79
CA GLY A 155 20.03 3.87 0.53
C GLY A 155 19.17 3.40 -0.65
N LYS A 156 18.16 2.57 -0.38
CA LYS A 156 17.19 2.06 -1.35
C LYS A 156 15.84 2.72 -1.16
N VAL A 157 15.11 2.90 -2.26
CA VAL A 157 13.85 3.64 -2.28
C VAL A 157 12.75 2.81 -2.92
N LEU A 158 11.69 2.55 -2.14
CA LEU A 158 10.40 2.08 -2.62
C LEU A 158 9.42 3.24 -2.62
N ALA A 159 8.91 3.60 -3.80
CA ALA A 159 7.82 4.55 -3.95
C ALA A 159 6.51 3.79 -4.11
N TYR A 160 5.50 4.12 -3.30
CA TYR A 160 4.14 3.61 -3.42
C TYR A 160 3.18 4.77 -3.68
N SER A 161 2.44 4.73 -4.77
CA SER A 161 1.55 5.83 -5.16
C SER A 161 0.37 6.05 -4.20
N GLY A 162 -0.10 4.98 -3.54
CA GLY A 162 -1.49 4.96 -3.07
C GLY A 162 -2.45 5.01 -4.26
N ASP A 163 -3.69 5.45 -4.02
CA ASP A 163 -4.64 5.78 -5.07
C ASP A 163 -4.62 7.29 -5.29
N THR A 164 -4.58 7.71 -6.55
CA THR A 164 -4.49 9.12 -6.89
C THR A 164 -4.90 9.40 -8.34
N ALA A 165 -5.44 10.59 -8.58
CA ALA A 165 -5.41 11.23 -9.88
C ALA A 165 -4.01 11.82 -10.18
N GLU A 166 -3.84 12.44 -11.33
CA GLU A 166 -2.60 13.13 -11.69
C GLU A 166 -2.27 14.24 -10.67
N THR A 167 -1.05 14.22 -10.14
CA THR A 167 -0.53 15.21 -9.20
C THR A 167 0.99 15.26 -9.26
N GLU A 168 1.59 16.43 -9.03
CA GLU A 168 3.06 16.57 -8.96
C GLU A 168 3.65 15.85 -7.74
N ALA A 169 2.84 15.58 -6.71
CA ALA A 169 3.26 14.85 -5.52
C ALA A 169 3.85 13.46 -5.85
N LEU A 170 3.41 12.82 -6.94
CA LEU A 170 3.98 11.56 -7.40
C LEU A 170 5.45 11.68 -7.80
N LEU A 171 5.89 12.84 -8.29
CA LEU A 171 7.30 13.09 -8.59
C LEU A 171 8.11 13.18 -7.30
N ASP A 172 7.61 13.89 -6.28
CA ASP A 172 8.27 13.98 -4.97
C ASP A 172 8.42 12.59 -4.32
N ILE A 173 7.40 11.75 -4.46
CA ILE A 173 7.42 10.37 -3.94
C ILE A 173 8.42 9.51 -4.73
N ALA A 174 8.35 9.54 -6.06
CA ALA A 174 9.00 8.57 -6.94
C ALA A 174 10.39 8.95 -7.44
N THR A 175 10.86 10.20 -7.23
CA THR A 175 12.17 10.65 -7.74
C THR A 175 13.29 9.69 -7.35
N ASP A 176 14.00 9.20 -8.36
CA ASP A 176 15.12 8.25 -8.31
C ASP A 176 14.79 6.93 -7.58
N ALA A 177 13.52 6.54 -7.52
CA ALA A 177 13.11 5.32 -6.84
C ALA A 177 13.71 4.07 -7.49
N ASP A 178 14.20 3.13 -6.67
CA ASP A 178 14.64 1.81 -7.15
C ASP A 178 13.46 0.97 -7.63
N LEU A 179 12.30 1.11 -6.98
CA LEU A 179 11.03 0.53 -7.42
C LEU A 179 9.89 1.52 -7.18
N PHE A 180 9.11 1.77 -8.21
CA PHE A 180 7.87 2.53 -8.13
C PHE A 180 6.68 1.60 -8.31
N LEU A 181 5.93 1.36 -7.23
CA LEU A 181 4.69 0.63 -7.20
C LEU A 181 3.54 1.62 -7.41
N CYS A 182 3.00 1.67 -8.62
CA CYS A 182 2.09 2.72 -9.07
C CYS A 182 0.73 2.15 -9.48
N GLU A 183 -0.36 2.78 -9.04
CA GLU A 183 -1.70 2.44 -9.48
C GLU A 183 -1.93 2.73 -10.97
N ALA A 184 -2.85 2.01 -11.58
CA ALA A 184 -3.36 2.28 -12.92
C ALA A 184 -4.80 1.77 -13.03
N ALA A 185 -5.69 2.31 -12.20
CA ALA A 185 -7.04 1.78 -12.11
C ALA A 185 -7.92 2.18 -13.31
N PHE A 186 -7.56 3.26 -14.01
CA PHE A 186 -8.24 3.75 -15.20
C PHE A 186 -7.57 3.33 -16.50
N ARG A 187 -8.30 3.51 -17.61
CA ARG A 187 -7.86 3.14 -18.96
C ARG A 187 -7.58 4.37 -19.80
N ASP A 188 -6.59 4.28 -20.66
CA ASP A 188 -6.32 5.32 -21.65
C ASP A 188 -7.37 5.34 -22.79
N GLY A 189 -7.55 6.50 -23.41
CA GLY A 189 -8.41 6.67 -24.58
C GLY A 189 -9.93 6.59 -24.32
N VAL A 190 -10.36 6.61 -23.06
CA VAL A 190 -11.78 6.66 -22.66
C VAL A 190 -12.03 7.80 -21.68
N GLU A 191 -13.29 8.22 -21.54
CA GLU A 191 -13.68 9.21 -20.54
C GLU A 191 -13.68 8.55 -19.14
N ASN A 192 -12.76 8.99 -18.29
CA ASN A 192 -12.66 8.55 -16.91
C ASN A 192 -13.21 9.61 -15.94
N PRO A 193 -13.74 9.21 -14.76
CA PRO A 193 -14.07 10.16 -13.71
C PRO A 193 -12.87 11.01 -13.29
N PRO A 194 -13.02 12.35 -13.15
CA PRO A 194 -11.90 13.20 -12.73
C PRO A 194 -11.59 13.03 -11.24
N GLY A 195 -10.32 13.22 -10.86
CA GLY A 195 -9.92 13.34 -9.45
C GLY A 195 -9.98 12.04 -8.63
N VAL A 196 -9.87 10.88 -9.29
CA VAL A 196 -9.92 9.58 -8.59
C VAL A 196 -8.67 8.74 -8.81
N HIS A 197 -8.38 8.35 -10.06
CA HIS A 197 -7.33 7.40 -10.42
C HIS A 197 -6.55 7.86 -11.66
N ILE A 198 -5.43 7.19 -11.94
CA ILE A 198 -4.62 7.39 -13.14
C ILE A 198 -4.69 6.18 -14.09
N THR A 199 -4.21 6.38 -15.32
CA THR A 199 -4.11 5.33 -16.33
C THR A 199 -2.72 4.70 -16.34
N GLY A 200 -2.55 3.61 -17.09
CA GLY A 200 -1.22 3.04 -17.31
C GLY A 200 -0.26 4.03 -17.97
N VAL A 201 -0.76 4.85 -18.91
CA VAL A 201 0.05 5.88 -19.61
C VAL A 201 0.61 6.86 -18.59
N HIS A 202 -0.23 7.39 -17.70
CA HIS A 202 0.22 8.30 -16.64
C HIS A 202 1.26 7.65 -15.72
N ALA A 203 1.05 6.39 -15.30
CA ALA A 203 2.02 5.68 -14.48
C ALA A 203 3.40 5.58 -15.18
N GLY A 204 3.42 5.29 -16.49
CA GLY A 204 4.64 5.31 -17.31
C GLY A 204 5.25 6.71 -17.41
N GLU A 205 4.45 7.75 -17.63
CA GLU A 205 4.97 9.12 -17.67
C GLU A 205 5.63 9.56 -16.37
N TYR A 206 5.03 9.25 -15.22
CA TYR A 206 5.62 9.52 -13.92
C TYR A 206 6.92 8.74 -13.71
N ALA A 207 6.95 7.46 -14.11
CA ALA A 207 8.17 6.65 -14.06
C ALA A 207 9.31 7.27 -14.89
N THR A 208 9.01 7.76 -16.10
CA THR A 208 9.98 8.46 -16.95
C THR A 208 10.45 9.77 -16.32
N LYS A 209 9.51 10.63 -15.90
CA LYS A 209 9.80 11.96 -15.34
C LYS A 209 10.58 11.88 -14.02
N ALA A 210 10.30 10.87 -13.20
CA ALA A 210 10.96 10.65 -11.91
C ALA A 210 12.25 9.81 -11.99
N HIS A 211 12.67 9.39 -13.18
CA HIS A 211 13.88 8.57 -13.39
C HIS A 211 13.91 7.28 -12.55
N VAL A 212 12.75 6.62 -12.39
CA VAL A 212 12.68 5.38 -11.61
C VAL A 212 13.48 4.27 -12.29
N LYS A 213 13.99 3.31 -11.51
CA LYS A 213 14.74 2.16 -12.05
C LYS A 213 13.82 1.02 -12.50
N LYS A 214 12.66 0.87 -11.87
CA LYS A 214 11.65 -0.14 -12.21
C LYS A 214 10.25 0.37 -11.86
N LEU A 215 9.32 0.20 -12.80
CA LEU A 215 7.89 0.43 -12.59
C LEU A 215 7.17 -0.91 -12.37
N VAL A 216 6.38 -1.00 -11.31
CA VAL A 216 5.45 -2.11 -11.07
C VAL A 216 4.04 -1.52 -11.03
N VAL A 217 3.24 -1.84 -12.04
CA VAL A 217 1.85 -1.39 -12.14
C VAL A 217 0.97 -2.27 -11.25
N THR A 218 0.18 -1.65 -10.38
CA THR A 218 -0.72 -2.31 -9.42
C THR A 218 -2.12 -1.69 -9.45
N HIS A 219 -3.02 -2.17 -8.59
CA HIS A 219 -4.38 -1.63 -8.43
C HIS A 219 -5.15 -1.57 -9.75
N VAL A 220 -5.07 -2.64 -10.55
CA VAL A 220 -5.93 -2.75 -11.73
C VAL A 220 -7.23 -3.43 -11.30
N PRO A 221 -8.41 -2.82 -11.52
CA PRO A 221 -9.68 -3.43 -11.18
C PRO A 221 -9.94 -4.73 -11.96
N PRO A 222 -10.60 -5.74 -11.36
CA PRO A 222 -10.86 -7.02 -12.03
C PRO A 222 -11.69 -6.94 -13.32
N TRP A 223 -12.42 -5.85 -13.53
CA TRP A 223 -13.20 -5.62 -14.75
C TRP A 223 -12.37 -5.05 -15.91
N HIS A 224 -11.10 -4.71 -15.67
CA HIS A 224 -10.16 -4.25 -16.69
C HIS A 224 -9.11 -5.33 -16.99
N ASP A 225 -8.64 -5.37 -18.23
CA ASP A 225 -7.52 -6.23 -18.60
C ASP A 225 -6.21 -5.57 -18.12
N SER A 226 -5.52 -6.21 -17.19
CA SER A 226 -4.24 -5.71 -16.68
C SER A 226 -3.15 -5.68 -17.75
N ALA A 227 -3.25 -6.50 -18.81
CA ALA A 227 -2.34 -6.43 -19.94
C ALA A 227 -2.46 -5.09 -20.69
N ASP A 228 -3.63 -4.47 -20.73
CA ASP A 228 -3.82 -3.14 -21.31
C ASP A 228 -3.10 -2.08 -20.46
N ALA A 229 -3.27 -2.08 -19.14
CA ALA A 229 -2.56 -1.16 -18.24
C ALA A 229 -1.03 -1.29 -18.37
N LEU A 230 -0.52 -2.53 -18.51
CA LEU A 230 0.90 -2.77 -18.74
C LEU A 230 1.38 -2.22 -20.08
N ARG A 231 0.59 -2.42 -21.15
CA ARG A 231 0.91 -1.91 -22.49
C ARG A 231 0.91 -0.38 -22.51
N GLU A 232 -0.06 0.24 -21.86
CA GLU A 232 -0.16 1.69 -21.67
C GLU A 232 1.07 2.24 -20.94
N ALA A 233 1.47 1.66 -19.81
CA ALA A 233 2.65 2.08 -19.07
C ALA A 233 3.94 1.98 -19.88
N ARG A 234 4.12 0.86 -20.60
CA ARG A 234 5.28 0.65 -21.50
C ARG A 234 5.31 1.60 -22.70
N SER A 235 4.19 2.22 -23.06
CA SER A 235 4.15 3.21 -24.14
C SER A 235 4.76 4.55 -23.74
N ALA A 236 4.79 4.84 -22.43
CA ALA A 236 5.28 6.09 -21.85
C ALA A 236 6.58 5.94 -21.03
N TYR A 237 7.04 4.71 -20.77
CA TYR A 237 8.28 4.40 -20.05
C TYR A 237 9.05 3.26 -20.71
N GLU A 238 10.31 3.53 -21.06
CA GLU A 238 11.20 2.57 -21.73
C GLU A 238 11.91 1.61 -20.75
N GLY A 239 11.87 1.91 -19.44
CA GLY A 239 12.54 1.10 -18.44
C GLY A 239 11.78 -0.18 -18.03
N PRO A 240 12.38 -1.00 -17.16
CA PRO A 240 11.78 -2.25 -16.69
C PRO A 240 10.38 -2.01 -16.10
N THR A 241 9.37 -2.64 -16.72
CA THR A 241 7.96 -2.49 -16.33
C THR A 241 7.26 -3.84 -16.24
N GLU A 242 6.62 -4.09 -15.10
CA GLU A 242 5.91 -5.34 -14.80
C GLU A 242 4.53 -5.06 -14.17
N LEU A 243 3.64 -6.04 -14.21
CA LEU A 243 2.41 -6.04 -13.42
C LEU A 243 2.69 -6.65 -12.05
N ALA A 244 2.12 -6.04 -11.01
CA ALA A 244 2.00 -6.69 -9.72
C ALA A 244 1.15 -7.94 -9.85
N ALA A 245 1.58 -9.01 -9.18
CA ALA A 245 0.82 -10.24 -9.04
C ALA A 245 0.99 -10.74 -7.61
N THR A 246 -0.08 -11.27 -7.01
CA THR A 246 -0.02 -11.85 -5.67
C THR A 246 1.08 -12.90 -5.59
N GLY A 247 1.96 -12.74 -4.61
CA GLY A 247 3.13 -13.58 -4.36
C GLY A 247 4.39 -13.20 -5.11
N SER A 248 4.36 -12.19 -5.99
CA SER A 248 5.58 -11.61 -6.56
C SER A 248 6.43 -10.98 -5.46
N ILE A 249 7.74 -11.20 -5.55
CA ILE A 249 8.75 -10.69 -4.61
C ILE A 249 9.75 -9.85 -5.39
N TYR A 250 10.05 -8.66 -4.88
CA TYR A 250 11.02 -7.73 -5.45
C TYR A 250 12.10 -7.40 -4.41
N GLU A 251 13.36 -7.69 -4.76
CA GLU A 251 14.52 -7.19 -4.04
C GLU A 251 14.88 -5.80 -4.55
N ILE A 252 14.93 -4.84 -3.63
CA ILE A 252 15.14 -3.41 -3.85
C ILE A 252 16.50 -3.01 -3.27
#